data_AF-A0AA38VXC2-F1
#
_entry.id   AF-A0AA38VXC2-F1
#
_cell.length_a   1.000
_cell.length_b   1.000
_cell.length_c   1.000
_cell.angle_alpha   90.00
_cell.angle_beta   90.00
_cell.angle_gamma   90.00
#
_symmetry.space_group_name_H-M   'P 1'
#
loop_
_entity.id
_entity.type
_entity.pdbx_description
1 polymer ?
#
loop_
_entity_poly.entity_id
_entity_poly.type
_entity_poly.pdbx_seq_one_letter_code
_entity_poly.pdbx_strand_id
1 'polypeptide(L)'
;MLLALGAAATWNSSLFAAIHHHHHHHQAYASRRVLTRVRPINQIEMEIGGLDSNGRQFKNADEMWTQEVGDSQKKLDWYRNGVGYWQGVEASTDGVLGGYGHVNEPDIKTSEAFLNTLLTDLFPNAGRNQHLVALVFVLSLIERPDSHYSWSWSLDSSGLFTVNSLRHLIDDSTLTNGRGLKTFWLKTVPAKVNILVWRLMLKRLATKLNLAKRNIHIDSYSCAFCGFELESEEHLFISCPLASSLLADIKIWWNLNSPSPNSVNDLLLWGSSTGFEGKKLLAFNTVLFAFCWIIWDYRNNRIFNKKSASFVFLLNQLRNCGSGIGRVTKNLLIRYFNEVDLLEPVSHFLDAARENLAPENLLVSEEHKAANFYCTPLQEFSPDAGRYDVIWIQWCIGHLADDDFVSFFKRAKAGLKPGGFFVLKENLARSGFVLDNEDKSITRSDVYFKELFTRCGLNIYKLKDQKGFPDELFPVRMYALTPDTWKRVGISRPKRHANRPGSSRLCVDYILGNLKLKIRPSETKPGHKMRTKGFEPGVNGIPSKSPRPYR
;
A
#
# COMPACT_ATOMS: atom_id res chain seq x y z
N MET A 1 10.15 0.23 -8.12
CA MET A 1 11.15 -0.54 -7.38
C MET A 1 11.30 0.06 -6.00
N LEU A 2 11.25 -0.78 -4.98
CA LEU A 2 11.16 -0.38 -3.58
C LEU A 2 12.13 -1.20 -2.74
N LEU A 3 12.76 -0.58 -1.75
CA LEU A 3 13.40 -1.30 -0.64
C LEU A 3 12.45 -1.30 0.55
N ALA A 4 12.11 -2.49 1.06
CA ALA A 4 11.30 -2.68 2.25
C ALA A 4 12.20 -3.09 3.42
N LEU A 5 12.37 -2.16 4.36
CA LEU A 5 13.08 -2.36 5.62
C LEU A 5 12.06 -2.45 6.75
N GLY A 6 12.25 -3.42 7.61
CA GLY A 6 11.56 -3.48 8.89
C GLY A 6 12.16 -4.55 9.78
N ALA A 7 11.73 -4.52 11.02
CA ALA A 7 11.86 -5.63 11.93
C ALA A 7 10.49 -5.85 12.58
N ALA A 8 10.51 -6.45 13.76
CA ALA A 8 9.33 -6.58 14.60
C ALA A 8 9.02 -5.28 15.36
N ALA A 9 7.76 -5.09 15.75
CA ALA A 9 7.38 -3.96 16.60
C ALA A 9 7.78 -4.21 18.05
N THR A 10 8.50 -3.23 18.61
CA THR A 10 9.12 -3.24 19.95
C THR A 10 8.04 -3.08 21.04
N TRP A 11 7.28 -4.15 21.32
CA TRP A 11 6.14 -4.16 22.27
C TRP A 11 6.26 -5.29 23.30
N ASN A 12 7.37 -5.35 24.04
CA ASN A 12 7.54 -6.32 25.13
C ASN A 12 6.86 -5.89 26.44
N SER A 13 6.86 -6.78 27.43
CA SER A 13 6.17 -6.60 28.71
C SER A 13 6.86 -5.62 29.66
N SER A 14 8.19 -5.45 29.61
CA SER A 14 8.90 -4.49 30.47
C SER A 14 8.70 -3.04 30.01
N LEU A 15 8.49 -2.80 28.71
CA LEU A 15 8.21 -1.48 28.16
C LEU A 15 6.91 -0.85 28.75
N PHE A 16 5.91 -1.67 29.10
CA PHE A 16 4.70 -1.20 29.80
C PHE A 16 5.00 -0.65 31.21
N ALA A 17 5.97 -1.21 31.93
CA ALA A 17 6.38 -0.67 33.23
C ALA A 17 6.96 0.74 33.08
N ALA A 18 7.79 0.98 32.06
CA ALA A 18 8.32 2.31 31.74
C ALA A 18 7.22 3.32 31.36
N ILE A 19 6.23 2.91 30.56
CA ILE A 19 5.06 3.73 30.21
C ILE A 19 4.27 4.13 31.47
N HIS A 20 4.01 3.18 32.38
CA HIS A 20 3.32 3.46 33.65
C HIS A 20 4.14 4.35 34.60
N HIS A 21 5.45 4.13 34.75
CA HIS A 21 6.32 5.00 35.56
C HIS A 21 6.35 6.44 35.02
N HIS A 22 6.41 6.62 33.70
CA HIS A 22 6.36 7.95 33.07
C HIS A 22 5.01 8.66 33.32
N HIS A 23 3.91 7.92 33.50
CA HIS A 23 2.60 8.46 33.87
C HIS A 23 2.54 8.99 35.30
N HIS A 24 3.11 8.28 36.27
CA HIS A 24 3.02 8.68 37.69
C HIS A 24 3.87 9.92 38.04
N HIS A 25 5.12 10.01 37.55
CA HIS A 25 6.02 11.09 37.98
C HIS A 25 5.65 12.49 37.46
N HIS A 26 4.87 12.61 36.38
CA HIS A 26 4.56 13.92 35.79
C HIS A 26 3.33 14.64 36.35
N GLN A 27 2.51 13.99 37.20
CA GLN A 27 1.44 14.72 37.92
C GLN A 27 2.00 15.76 38.91
N ALA A 28 3.26 15.58 39.37
CA ALA A 28 3.91 16.47 40.34
C ALA A 28 4.43 17.81 39.77
N TYR A 29 4.51 17.98 38.43
CA TYR A 29 5.19 19.13 37.80
C TYR A 29 4.27 20.13 37.07
N ALA A 30 2.95 20.02 37.25
CA ALA A 30 1.96 20.83 36.55
C ALA A 30 1.74 22.25 37.16
N SER A 31 2.81 23.02 37.45
CA SER A 31 2.69 24.44 37.86
C SER A 31 3.96 25.28 37.69
N ARG A 32 4.21 25.75 36.45
CA ARG A 32 4.84 27.06 36.15
C ARG A 32 4.71 27.38 34.66
N ARG A 33 4.04 28.50 34.31
CA ARG A 33 4.12 29.07 32.96
C ARG A 33 5.44 29.83 32.83
N VAL A 34 6.25 29.49 31.82
CA VAL A 34 7.41 30.28 31.41
C VAL A 34 7.19 30.72 29.95
N LEU A 35 7.32 32.03 29.70
CA LEU A 35 7.17 32.61 28.37
C LEU A 35 8.44 32.34 27.55
N THR A 36 8.30 31.69 26.40
CA THR A 36 9.42 31.33 25.53
C THR A 36 9.91 32.53 24.70
N ARG A 37 11.15 32.96 24.96
CA ARG A 37 11.93 33.71 23.96
C ARG A 37 12.59 32.71 22.99
N VAL A 38 12.47 32.97 21.69
CA VAL A 38 13.12 32.16 20.64
C VAL A 38 14.64 32.36 20.71
N ARG A 39 15.40 31.27 20.63
CA ARG A 39 16.86 31.27 20.43
C ARG A 39 17.21 30.89 18.97
N PRO A 40 18.40 31.23 18.46
CA PRO A 40 18.88 30.78 17.15
C PRO A 40 19.05 29.25 17.07
N ILE A 41 19.09 28.72 15.85
CA ILE A 41 18.95 27.28 15.55
C ILE A 41 20.29 26.49 15.58
N ASN A 42 21.44 27.15 15.67
CA ASN A 42 22.73 26.47 15.67
C ASN A 42 23.10 26.00 17.09
N GLN A 43 23.38 24.69 17.23
CA GLN A 43 23.61 23.96 18.49
C GLN A 43 22.42 24.02 19.46
N ILE A 44 21.46 23.15 19.21
CA ILE A 44 20.62 22.55 20.27
C ILE A 44 21.27 21.20 20.58
N GLU A 45 22.01 21.10 21.68
CA GLU A 45 22.29 19.79 22.28
C GLU A 45 20.96 19.13 22.65
N MET A 46 20.88 17.80 22.65
CA MET A 46 19.65 17.10 23.06
C MET A 46 19.54 17.08 24.59
N GLU A 47 19.36 18.26 25.19
CA GLU A 47 19.16 18.54 26.63
C GLU A 47 17.96 17.81 27.27
N ILE A 48 17.21 17.01 26.49
CA ILE A 48 16.07 16.24 26.95
C ILE A 48 16.50 14.81 27.24
N GLY A 49 16.61 14.51 28.54
CA GLY A 49 16.91 13.18 29.05
C GLY A 49 15.88 12.11 28.68
N GLY A 50 16.25 10.87 28.97
CA GLY A 50 15.44 9.68 28.71
C GLY A 50 15.53 8.66 29.84
N LEU A 51 14.87 7.53 29.67
CA LEU A 51 14.81 6.45 30.65
C LEU A 51 14.88 5.08 29.98
N ASP A 52 15.37 4.06 30.68
CA ASP A 52 15.31 2.67 30.20
C ASP A 52 14.08 1.90 30.71
N SER A 53 13.86 0.69 30.21
CA SER A 53 12.78 -0.20 30.65
C SER A 53 12.86 -0.63 32.13
N ASN A 54 14.01 -0.42 32.80
CA ASN A 54 14.18 -0.61 34.24
C ASN A 54 13.92 0.68 35.06
N GLY A 55 13.53 1.78 34.41
CA GLY A 55 13.28 3.08 35.04
C GLY A 55 14.54 3.90 35.35
N ARG A 56 15.73 3.47 34.88
CA ARG A 56 16.97 4.23 35.05
C ARG A 56 16.95 5.47 34.16
N GLN A 57 17.29 6.63 34.73
CA GLN A 57 17.32 7.91 34.01
C GLN A 57 18.70 8.22 33.42
N PHE A 58 18.69 8.91 32.28
CA PHE A 58 19.86 9.49 31.60
C PHE A 58 19.61 10.98 31.34
N LYS A 59 20.63 11.83 31.48
CA LYS A 59 20.52 13.29 31.34
C LYS A 59 20.25 13.74 29.91
N ASN A 60 20.83 13.04 28.95
CA ASN A 60 20.70 13.26 27.51
C ASN A 60 20.99 11.95 26.75
N ALA A 61 20.90 11.98 25.42
CA ALA A 61 21.21 10.83 24.58
C ALA A 61 22.69 10.45 24.58
N ASP A 62 23.58 11.43 24.71
CA ASP A 62 25.03 11.23 24.58
C ASP A 62 25.61 10.45 25.78
N GLU A 63 25.10 10.69 26.99
CA GLU A 63 25.40 9.89 28.18
C GLU A 63 24.97 8.42 28.01
N MET A 64 23.80 8.20 27.40
CA MET A 64 23.27 6.87 27.13
C MET A 64 24.07 6.15 26.03
N TRP A 65 24.33 6.80 24.89
CA TRP A 65 25.15 6.19 23.83
C TRP A 65 26.61 5.96 24.25
N THR A 66 27.20 6.85 25.06
CA THR A 66 28.53 6.63 25.65
C THR A 66 28.54 5.38 26.55
N GLN A 67 27.43 5.11 27.25
CA GLN A 67 27.30 3.87 28.01
C GLN A 67 27.10 2.64 27.13
N GLU A 68 26.12 2.63 26.22
CA GLU A 68 25.68 1.43 25.51
C GLU A 68 26.52 1.09 24.26
N VAL A 69 27.14 2.08 23.61
CA VAL A 69 27.90 1.91 22.35
C VAL A 69 29.21 2.72 22.29
N GLY A 70 29.64 3.33 23.39
CA GLY A 70 30.78 4.27 23.44
C GLY A 70 32.17 3.68 23.17
N ASP A 71 32.28 2.37 22.93
CA ASP A 71 33.47 1.71 22.42
C ASP A 71 33.09 0.61 21.41
N SER A 72 34.07 0.13 20.64
CA SER A 72 33.83 -0.83 19.56
C SER A 72 33.29 -2.18 20.02
N GLN A 73 33.63 -2.64 21.23
CA GLN A 73 33.16 -3.92 21.75
C GLN A 73 31.69 -3.79 22.16
N LYS A 74 31.36 -2.77 22.96
CA LYS A 74 29.97 -2.45 23.33
C LYS A 74 29.08 -2.26 22.11
N LYS A 75 29.56 -1.54 21.07
CA LYS A 75 28.82 -1.34 19.83
C LYS A 75 28.54 -2.66 19.10
N LEU A 76 29.51 -3.59 19.06
CA LEU A 76 29.29 -4.94 18.53
C LEU A 76 28.29 -5.74 19.37
N ASP A 77 28.36 -5.62 20.70
CA ASP A 77 27.47 -6.34 21.62
C ASP A 77 26.04 -5.80 21.59
N TRP A 78 25.83 -4.49 21.46
CA TRP A 78 24.53 -3.85 21.22
C TRP A 78 23.82 -4.49 20.01
N TYR A 79 24.48 -4.50 18.85
CA TYR A 79 23.92 -5.06 17.63
C TYR A 79 23.74 -6.59 17.70
N ARG A 80 24.68 -7.31 18.32
CA ARG A 80 24.55 -8.77 18.51
C ARG A 80 23.37 -9.11 19.42
N ASN A 81 23.15 -8.34 20.49
CA ASN A 81 22.06 -8.58 21.44
C ASN A 81 20.69 -8.27 20.82
N GLY A 82 20.55 -7.18 20.06
CA GLY A 82 19.29 -6.87 19.37
C GLY A 82 18.92 -7.91 18.30
N VAL A 83 19.90 -8.41 17.53
CA VAL A 83 19.67 -9.54 16.61
C VAL A 83 19.39 -10.84 17.37
N GLY A 84 20.09 -11.08 18.48
CA GLY A 84 19.92 -12.27 19.32
C GLY A 84 18.55 -12.36 20.00
N TYR A 85 17.96 -11.23 20.40
CA TYR A 85 16.58 -11.17 20.88
C TYR A 85 15.62 -11.66 19.80
N TRP A 86 15.68 -11.06 18.60
CA TRP A 86 14.78 -11.42 17.49
C TRP A 86 15.00 -12.84 16.94
N GLN A 87 16.21 -13.41 17.07
CA GLN A 87 16.46 -14.84 16.80
C GLN A 87 15.63 -15.78 17.69
N GLY A 88 15.31 -15.38 18.93
CA GLY A 88 14.45 -16.14 19.85
C GLY A 88 12.95 -15.96 19.60
N VAL A 89 12.54 -15.04 18.73
CA VAL A 89 11.13 -14.68 18.51
C VAL A 89 10.51 -15.50 17.38
N GLU A 90 9.24 -15.88 17.54
CA GLU A 90 8.50 -16.63 16.53
C GLU A 90 8.38 -15.83 15.21
N ALA A 91 8.63 -16.50 14.08
CA ALA A 91 8.42 -15.99 12.73
C ALA A 91 6.91 -15.90 12.37
N SER A 92 6.11 -15.23 13.22
CA SER A 92 4.67 -15.02 13.06
C SER A 92 4.30 -13.56 13.32
N THR A 93 3.07 -13.17 12.95
CA THR A 93 2.55 -11.82 13.21
C THR A 93 2.28 -11.52 14.69
N ASP A 94 2.25 -12.50 15.59
CA ASP A 94 2.29 -12.19 17.03
C ASP A 94 3.71 -11.94 17.50
N GLY A 95 4.65 -12.85 17.22
CA GLY A 95 6.04 -12.69 17.67
C GLY A 95 6.63 -11.35 17.23
N VAL A 96 6.47 -11.04 15.94
CA VAL A 96 6.94 -9.77 15.35
C VAL A 96 6.11 -8.51 15.70
N LEU A 97 5.12 -8.62 16.58
CA LEU A 97 4.32 -7.50 17.11
C LEU A 97 4.16 -7.59 18.64
N GLY A 98 4.99 -8.37 19.35
CA GLY A 98 4.90 -8.52 20.81
C GLY A 98 3.57 -9.09 21.33
N GLY A 99 2.88 -9.91 20.54
CA GLY A 99 1.54 -10.41 20.84
C GLY A 99 0.38 -9.50 20.38
N TYR A 100 0.68 -8.34 19.79
CA TYR A 100 -0.33 -7.40 19.29
C TYR A 100 -0.74 -7.70 17.83
N GLY A 101 -0.84 -8.97 17.44
CA GLY A 101 -1.15 -9.38 16.06
C GLY A 101 -2.43 -8.76 15.45
N HIS A 102 -3.36 -8.34 16.30
CA HIS A 102 -4.60 -7.67 15.93
C HIS A 102 -4.39 -6.24 15.35
N VAL A 103 -3.26 -5.56 15.61
CA VAL A 103 -3.02 -4.20 15.08
C VAL A 103 -2.57 -4.17 13.61
N ASN A 104 -2.33 -5.34 13.00
CA ASN A 104 -1.97 -5.50 11.58
C ASN A 104 -2.95 -4.79 10.62
N GLU A 105 -4.26 -4.99 10.76
CA GLU A 105 -5.25 -4.34 9.87
C GLU A 105 -5.25 -2.80 10.00
N PRO A 106 -5.34 -2.21 11.22
CA PRO A 106 -5.14 -0.78 11.43
C PRO A 106 -3.82 -0.23 10.87
N ASP A 107 -2.71 -0.98 11.03
CA ASP A 107 -1.38 -0.61 10.54
C ASP A 107 -1.38 -0.45 9.03
N ILE A 108 -1.73 -1.53 8.32
CA ILE A 108 -1.75 -1.58 6.85
C ILE A 108 -2.72 -0.55 6.28
N LYS A 109 -3.93 -0.44 6.81
CA LYS A 109 -4.94 0.52 6.34
C LYS A 109 -4.47 1.98 6.46
N THR A 110 -3.78 2.33 7.54
CA THR A 110 -3.33 3.70 7.77
C THR A 110 -2.08 4.03 6.95
N SER A 111 -1.19 3.05 6.75
CA SER A 111 -0.06 3.09 5.81
C SER A 111 -0.52 3.21 4.35
N GLU A 112 -1.51 2.43 3.92
CA GLU A 112 -2.08 2.49 2.56
C GLU A 112 -2.64 3.87 2.25
N ALA A 113 -3.45 4.42 3.15
CA ALA A 113 -3.95 5.79 3.02
C ALA A 113 -2.88 6.87 3.25
N PHE A 114 -1.63 6.53 3.58
CA PHE A 114 -0.49 7.47 3.52
C PHE A 114 0.15 7.38 2.13
N LEU A 115 0.55 6.17 1.74
CA LEU A 115 1.22 5.87 0.47
C LEU A 115 0.42 6.35 -0.75
N ASN A 116 -0.88 6.07 -0.81
CA ASN A 116 -1.73 6.56 -1.91
C ASN A 116 -1.72 8.09 -2.02
N THR A 117 -1.65 8.81 -0.90
CA THR A 117 -1.58 10.27 -0.93
C THR A 117 -0.22 10.74 -1.44
N LEU A 118 0.88 10.11 -1.02
CA LEU A 118 2.23 10.42 -1.52
C LEU A 118 2.37 10.13 -3.01
N LEU A 119 1.91 8.96 -3.48
CA LEU A 119 1.97 8.60 -4.90
C LEU A 119 1.11 9.55 -5.77
N THR A 120 -0.04 9.99 -5.26
CA THR A 120 -0.88 11.00 -5.95
C THR A 120 -0.20 12.37 -6.02
N ASP A 121 0.38 12.84 -4.91
CA ASP A 121 1.02 14.16 -4.84
C ASP A 121 2.32 14.22 -5.67
N LEU A 122 3.11 13.13 -5.67
CA LEU A 122 4.47 13.08 -6.23
C LEU A 122 4.51 12.54 -7.67
N PHE A 123 3.59 11.64 -8.05
CA PHE A 123 3.54 11.01 -9.37
C PHE A 123 2.16 11.16 -10.09
N PRO A 124 1.63 12.39 -10.29
CA PRO A 124 0.28 12.64 -10.84
C PRO A 124 0.06 12.24 -12.33
N ASN A 125 1.04 11.56 -12.93
CA ASN A 125 0.99 11.00 -14.29
C ASN A 125 1.11 9.46 -14.32
N ALA A 126 1.44 8.81 -13.19
CA ALA A 126 1.51 7.35 -13.11
C ALA A 126 0.11 6.74 -13.32
N GLY A 127 -0.07 6.01 -14.42
CA GLY A 127 -1.34 5.33 -14.77
C GLY A 127 -2.13 5.89 -15.96
N ARG A 128 -1.68 6.97 -16.63
CA ARG A 128 -2.47 7.61 -17.72
C ARG A 128 -2.62 6.82 -19.04
N ASN A 129 -1.96 5.67 -19.22
CA ASN A 129 -1.74 5.07 -20.54
C ASN A 129 -2.39 3.69 -20.81
N GLN A 130 -3.29 3.16 -19.97
CA GLN A 130 -3.81 1.77 -20.15
C GLN A 130 -5.32 1.60 -20.41
N HIS A 131 -6.17 2.62 -20.23
CA HIS A 131 -7.63 2.47 -20.39
C HIS A 131 -8.29 3.64 -21.13
N LEU A 132 -8.33 3.62 -22.47
CA LEU A 132 -9.38 4.23 -23.32
C LEU A 132 -9.09 4.04 -24.82
N VAL A 133 -9.64 2.99 -25.43
CA VAL A 133 -9.70 2.82 -26.91
C VAL A 133 -11.11 2.41 -27.39
N ALA A 134 -11.94 1.80 -26.52
CA ALA A 134 -13.21 1.19 -26.88
C ALA A 134 -14.47 2.09 -26.74
N LEU A 135 -14.33 3.43 -26.68
CA LEU A 135 -15.45 4.34 -26.34
C LEU A 135 -15.99 5.22 -27.49
N VAL A 136 -15.55 4.99 -28.73
CA VAL A 136 -15.93 5.84 -29.89
C VAL A 136 -17.40 5.64 -30.31
N PHE A 137 -17.98 4.45 -30.10
CA PHE A 137 -19.35 4.11 -30.55
C PHE A 137 -20.49 4.64 -29.66
N VAL A 138 -20.19 5.33 -28.56
CA VAL A 138 -21.18 5.76 -27.54
C VAL A 138 -21.38 7.29 -27.52
N LEU A 139 -20.78 7.99 -28.48
CA LEU A 139 -20.86 9.44 -28.63
C LEU A 139 -21.50 9.78 -29.97
N SER A 140 -22.76 10.22 -29.94
CA SER A 140 -23.44 10.76 -31.13
C SER A 140 -23.00 12.20 -31.35
N LEU A 141 -22.73 12.59 -32.59
CA LEU A 141 -22.50 13.98 -32.98
C LEU A 141 -23.85 14.60 -33.35
N ILE A 142 -24.29 15.62 -32.60
CA ILE A 142 -25.54 16.34 -32.86
C ILE A 142 -25.23 17.75 -33.35
N GLU A 143 -25.82 18.13 -34.47
CA GLU A 143 -25.81 19.51 -34.97
C GLU A 143 -26.80 20.37 -34.18
N ARG A 144 -26.34 21.54 -33.70
CA ARG A 144 -27.20 22.49 -32.99
C ARG A 144 -27.73 23.58 -33.93
N PRO A 145 -28.81 24.31 -33.56
CA PRO A 145 -29.41 25.35 -34.41
C PRO A 145 -28.49 26.54 -34.77
N ASP A 146 -27.33 26.65 -34.12
CA ASP A 146 -26.27 27.63 -34.37
C ASP A 146 -25.12 27.09 -35.25
N SER A 147 -25.35 25.97 -35.97
CA SER A 147 -24.39 25.27 -36.81
C SER A 147 -23.12 24.79 -36.09
N HIS A 148 -23.19 24.62 -34.76
CA HIS A 148 -22.14 24.02 -33.96
C HIS A 148 -22.43 22.55 -33.64
N TYR A 149 -21.47 21.67 -33.91
CA TYR A 149 -21.56 20.26 -33.53
C TYR A 149 -21.23 20.05 -32.06
N SER A 150 -22.06 19.30 -31.36
CA SER A 150 -21.89 18.89 -29.96
C SER A 150 -21.91 17.36 -29.89
N TRP A 151 -20.95 16.77 -29.17
CA TRP A 151 -21.09 15.39 -28.74
C TRP A 151 -22.23 15.28 -27.72
N SER A 152 -23.00 14.21 -27.81
CA SER A 152 -24.05 13.82 -26.86
C SER A 152 -23.88 12.37 -26.46
N TRP A 153 -24.10 12.08 -25.19
CA TRP A 153 -24.09 10.72 -24.66
C TRP A 153 -25.35 9.96 -25.07
N SER A 154 -25.21 8.83 -25.77
CA SER A 154 -26.36 8.14 -26.39
C SER A 154 -27.11 7.16 -25.47
N LEU A 155 -26.64 6.95 -24.22
CA LEU A 155 -27.24 5.99 -23.28
C LEU A 155 -28.16 6.64 -22.23
N ASP A 156 -28.35 7.95 -22.28
CA ASP A 156 -29.09 8.71 -21.27
C ASP A 156 -29.88 9.83 -21.96
N SER A 157 -31.17 9.98 -21.62
CA SER A 157 -32.05 10.96 -22.27
C SER A 157 -31.70 12.42 -21.95
N SER A 158 -30.84 12.66 -20.97
CA SER A 158 -30.23 13.98 -20.73
C SER A 158 -29.17 14.36 -21.76
N GLY A 159 -28.65 13.41 -22.54
CA GLY A 159 -27.51 13.59 -23.45
C GLY A 159 -26.17 13.83 -22.73
N LEU A 160 -26.14 13.76 -21.39
CA LEU A 160 -24.95 13.97 -20.56
C LEU A 160 -24.32 12.63 -20.16
N PHE A 161 -22.99 12.59 -20.12
CA PHE A 161 -22.26 11.40 -19.67
C PHE A 161 -22.53 11.11 -18.20
N THR A 162 -23.03 9.91 -17.91
CA THR A 162 -23.15 9.39 -16.54
C THR A 162 -22.48 8.02 -16.43
N VAL A 163 -21.66 7.83 -15.38
CA VAL A 163 -21.04 6.52 -15.09
C VAL A 163 -22.11 5.44 -14.85
N ASN A 164 -23.29 5.84 -14.36
CA ASN A 164 -24.41 4.94 -14.11
C ASN A 164 -24.99 4.34 -15.41
N SER A 165 -25.32 5.16 -16.41
CA SER A 165 -25.84 4.66 -17.70
C SER A 165 -24.82 3.79 -18.45
N LEU A 166 -23.53 4.15 -18.41
CA LEU A 166 -22.47 3.29 -18.95
C LEU A 166 -22.42 1.92 -18.25
N ARG A 167 -22.56 1.89 -16.92
CA ARG A 167 -22.54 0.64 -16.16
C ARG A 167 -23.73 -0.25 -16.51
N HIS A 168 -24.93 0.31 -16.61
CA HIS A 168 -26.12 -0.45 -17.02
C HIS A 168 -25.95 -1.11 -18.39
N LEU A 169 -25.47 -0.39 -19.43
CA LEU A 169 -25.22 -1.01 -20.74
C LEU A 169 -24.21 -2.17 -20.64
N ILE A 170 -23.14 -2.01 -19.86
CA ILE A 170 -22.14 -3.08 -19.65
C ILE A 170 -22.77 -4.28 -18.94
N ASP A 171 -23.59 -4.06 -17.92
CA ASP A 171 -24.26 -5.15 -17.20
C ASP A 171 -25.30 -5.87 -18.08
N ASP A 172 -26.19 -5.14 -18.76
CA ASP A 172 -27.22 -5.73 -19.63
C ASP A 172 -26.63 -6.48 -20.84
N SER A 173 -25.45 -6.06 -21.33
CA SER A 173 -24.75 -6.74 -22.45
C SER A 173 -23.83 -7.89 -22.03
N THR A 174 -23.48 -8.02 -20.74
CA THR A 174 -22.55 -9.07 -20.25
C THR A 174 -23.18 -10.05 -19.27
N LEU A 175 -24.32 -9.73 -18.65
CA LEU A 175 -24.96 -10.54 -17.61
C LEU A 175 -26.35 -11.01 -18.07
N THR A 176 -26.47 -12.28 -18.43
CA THR A 176 -27.77 -12.89 -18.74
C THR A 176 -28.66 -12.96 -17.49
N ASN A 177 -29.94 -12.59 -17.64
CA ASN A 177 -30.93 -12.50 -16.55
C ASN A 177 -31.29 -13.87 -15.92
N GLY A 178 -30.39 -14.39 -15.07
CA GLY A 178 -30.44 -15.74 -14.49
C GLY A 178 -31.10 -15.83 -13.12
N ARG A 179 -32.45 -15.94 -13.10
CA ARG A 179 -33.28 -16.48 -11.99
C ARG A 179 -32.92 -16.05 -10.55
N GLY A 180 -33.36 -14.85 -10.15
CA GLY A 180 -33.86 -14.56 -8.79
C GLY A 180 -32.88 -14.48 -7.61
N LEU A 181 -31.73 -15.15 -7.64
CA LEU A 181 -30.71 -15.07 -6.59
C LEU A 181 -29.92 -13.76 -6.71
N LYS A 182 -30.34 -12.73 -5.94
CA LYS A 182 -29.52 -11.53 -5.72
C LYS A 182 -28.15 -11.95 -5.20
N THR A 183 -27.11 -11.74 -5.99
CA THR A 183 -25.76 -12.18 -5.63
C THR A 183 -25.23 -11.39 -4.42
N PHE A 184 -24.99 -12.08 -3.31
CA PHE A 184 -24.56 -11.48 -2.05
C PHE A 184 -23.03 -11.26 -2.05
N TRP A 185 -22.58 -10.21 -2.72
CA TRP A 185 -21.17 -9.82 -2.75
C TRP A 185 -20.76 -9.07 -1.48
N LEU A 186 -19.88 -9.65 -0.68
CA LEU A 186 -19.24 -8.97 0.42
C LEU A 186 -18.12 -8.06 -0.11
N LYS A 187 -18.26 -6.75 0.06
CA LYS A 187 -17.24 -5.75 -0.31
C LYS A 187 -15.95 -5.86 0.52
N THR A 188 -15.96 -6.65 1.58
CA THR A 188 -14.83 -6.90 2.50
C THR A 188 -13.93 -8.06 2.06
N VAL A 189 -14.35 -8.93 1.14
CA VAL A 189 -13.51 -10.03 0.62
C VAL A 189 -13.10 -9.81 -0.84
N PRO A 190 -11.93 -10.31 -1.27
CA PRO A 190 -11.51 -10.24 -2.66
C PRO A 190 -12.53 -10.84 -3.64
N ALA A 191 -12.59 -10.31 -4.86
CA ALA A 191 -13.52 -10.78 -5.90
C ALA A 191 -13.45 -12.30 -6.13
N LYS A 192 -12.26 -12.92 -6.07
CA LYS A 192 -12.08 -14.37 -6.19
C LYS A 192 -12.82 -15.18 -5.11
N VAL A 193 -12.98 -14.63 -3.90
CA VAL A 193 -13.69 -15.28 -2.78
C VAL A 193 -15.20 -15.18 -2.98
N ASN A 194 -15.71 -14.01 -3.39
CA ASN A 194 -17.11 -13.85 -3.77
C ASN A 194 -17.48 -14.77 -4.96
N ILE A 195 -16.63 -14.87 -5.99
CA ILE A 195 -16.80 -15.79 -7.13
C ILE A 195 -16.81 -17.24 -6.68
N LEU A 196 -15.94 -17.62 -5.74
CA LEU A 196 -15.92 -18.97 -5.17
C LEU A 196 -17.23 -19.29 -4.45
N VAL A 197 -17.69 -18.42 -3.55
CA VAL A 197 -18.93 -18.61 -2.80
C VAL A 197 -20.16 -18.60 -3.72
N TRP A 198 -20.19 -17.74 -4.74
CA TRP A 198 -21.22 -17.76 -5.77
C TRP A 198 -21.24 -19.10 -6.55
N ARG A 199 -20.08 -19.65 -6.90
CA ARG A 199 -19.98 -20.99 -7.52
C ARG A 199 -20.34 -22.14 -6.57
N LEU A 200 -20.12 -21.97 -5.27
CA LEU A 200 -20.56 -22.90 -4.22
C LEU A 200 -22.09 -22.91 -4.09
N MET A 201 -22.73 -21.73 -4.01
CA MET A 201 -24.20 -21.60 -4.02
C MET A 201 -24.84 -22.26 -5.25
N LEU A 202 -24.23 -22.11 -6.42
CA LEU A 202 -24.72 -22.70 -7.67
C LEU A 202 -24.38 -24.20 -7.84
N LYS A 203 -23.69 -24.83 -6.88
CA LYS A 203 -23.17 -26.21 -6.98
C LYS A 203 -22.35 -26.44 -8.27
N ARG A 204 -21.45 -25.49 -8.55
CA ARG A 204 -20.59 -25.38 -9.75
C ARG A 204 -19.09 -25.46 -9.45
N LEU A 205 -18.70 -25.86 -8.23
CA LEU A 205 -17.31 -26.17 -7.90
C LEU A 205 -16.84 -27.46 -8.60
N ALA A 206 -15.52 -27.60 -8.73
CA ALA A 206 -14.88 -28.77 -9.32
C ALA A 206 -14.61 -29.86 -8.26
N THR A 207 -15.57 -30.09 -7.37
CA THR A 207 -15.58 -31.23 -6.44
C THR A 207 -15.58 -32.54 -7.22
N LYS A 208 -15.00 -33.61 -6.67
CA LYS A 208 -14.83 -34.88 -7.39
C LYS A 208 -16.17 -35.45 -7.88
N LEU A 209 -17.25 -35.34 -7.10
CA LEU A 209 -18.59 -35.72 -7.55
C LEU A 209 -19.17 -34.81 -8.64
N ASN A 210 -18.78 -33.54 -8.74
CA ASN A 210 -19.18 -32.67 -9.86
C ASN A 210 -18.35 -32.88 -11.13
N LEU A 211 -17.14 -33.43 -11.01
CA LEU A 211 -16.37 -33.91 -12.16
C LEU A 211 -17.01 -35.20 -12.70
N ALA A 212 -17.38 -36.14 -11.82
CA ALA A 212 -18.14 -37.35 -12.18
C ALA A 212 -19.44 -37.03 -12.94
N LYS A 213 -20.26 -36.09 -12.45
CA LYS A 213 -21.49 -35.60 -13.11
C LYS A 213 -21.26 -34.95 -14.48
N ARG A 214 -20.02 -34.64 -14.86
CA ARG A 214 -19.61 -34.08 -16.17
C ARG A 214 -18.92 -35.14 -17.04
N ASN A 215 -18.98 -36.41 -16.66
CA ASN A 215 -18.29 -37.54 -17.29
C ASN A 215 -16.75 -37.38 -17.32
N ILE A 216 -16.18 -36.59 -16.40
CA ILE A 216 -14.73 -36.48 -16.22
C ILE A 216 -14.30 -37.55 -15.22
N HIS A 217 -13.65 -38.60 -15.72
CA HIS A 217 -13.19 -39.72 -14.92
C HIS A 217 -11.90 -39.38 -14.15
N ILE A 218 -11.79 -39.84 -12.91
CA ILE A 218 -10.63 -39.64 -12.02
C ILE A 218 -10.42 -40.85 -11.10
N ASP A 219 -9.18 -41.10 -10.69
CA ASP A 219 -8.74 -42.32 -10.00
C ASP A 219 -9.42 -42.58 -8.64
N SER A 220 -9.90 -41.53 -7.97
CA SER A 220 -10.62 -41.64 -6.69
C SER A 220 -11.56 -40.47 -6.49
N TYR A 221 -12.82 -40.78 -6.17
CA TYR A 221 -13.88 -39.81 -5.84
C TYR A 221 -13.93 -39.44 -4.35
N SER A 222 -13.11 -40.07 -3.50
CA SER A 222 -13.05 -39.82 -2.05
C SER A 222 -12.49 -38.43 -1.71
N CYS A 223 -12.96 -37.84 -0.62
CA CYS A 223 -12.58 -36.53 -0.11
C CYS A 223 -11.07 -36.41 0.12
N ALA A 224 -10.46 -35.33 -0.40
CA ALA A 224 -9.02 -35.06 -0.24
C ALA A 224 -8.58 -34.78 1.21
N PHE A 225 -9.51 -34.61 2.15
CA PHE A 225 -9.22 -34.40 3.57
C PHE A 225 -9.22 -35.70 4.37
N CYS A 226 -10.36 -36.41 4.40
CA CYS A 226 -10.56 -37.60 5.24
C CYS A 226 -10.30 -38.92 4.51
N GLY A 227 -10.39 -38.97 3.17
CA GLY A 227 -10.26 -40.21 2.38
C GLY A 227 -11.43 -41.19 2.45
N PHE A 228 -12.36 -41.06 3.40
CA PHE A 228 -13.41 -42.05 3.66
C PHE A 228 -14.73 -41.80 2.90
N GLU A 229 -15.25 -40.57 2.89
CA GLU A 229 -16.50 -40.23 2.17
C GLU A 229 -16.23 -39.63 0.78
N LEU A 230 -17.27 -39.57 -0.06
CA LEU A 230 -17.21 -39.00 -1.41
C LEU A 230 -17.20 -37.47 -1.39
N GLU A 231 -16.36 -36.84 -2.22
CA GLU A 231 -16.19 -35.38 -2.22
C GLU A 231 -17.36 -34.67 -2.95
N SER A 232 -18.39 -34.32 -2.18
CA SER A 232 -19.41 -33.33 -2.51
C SER A 232 -19.09 -31.97 -1.88
N GLU A 233 -19.75 -30.90 -2.32
CA GLU A 233 -19.69 -29.60 -1.62
C GLU A 233 -20.20 -29.70 -0.17
N GLU A 234 -21.30 -30.41 0.09
CA GLU A 234 -21.83 -30.56 1.45
C GLU A 234 -20.81 -31.27 2.36
N HIS A 235 -20.18 -32.34 1.88
CA HIS A 235 -19.11 -33.00 2.63
C HIS A 235 -17.90 -32.08 2.81
N LEU A 236 -17.37 -31.51 1.72
CA LEU A 236 -16.11 -30.77 1.72
C LEU A 236 -16.14 -29.53 2.63
N PHE A 237 -17.30 -28.85 2.73
CA PHE A 237 -17.46 -27.62 3.52
C PHE A 237 -18.18 -27.81 4.86
N ILE A 238 -18.88 -28.93 5.09
CA ILE A 238 -19.72 -29.12 6.29
C ILE A 238 -19.41 -30.41 7.04
N SER A 239 -19.69 -31.60 6.46
CA SER A 239 -19.66 -32.88 7.21
C SER A 239 -18.30 -33.58 7.24
N CYS A 240 -17.31 -33.12 6.48
CA CYS A 240 -15.94 -33.61 6.62
C CYS A 240 -15.39 -33.22 8.00
N PRO A 241 -14.81 -34.14 8.80
CA PRO A 241 -14.34 -33.84 10.16
C PRO A 241 -13.42 -32.61 10.27
N LEU A 242 -12.57 -32.36 9.28
CA LEU A 242 -11.75 -31.15 9.17
C LEU A 242 -12.60 -29.86 9.14
N ALA A 243 -13.62 -29.83 8.28
CA ALA A 243 -14.52 -28.69 8.10
C ALA A 243 -15.46 -28.54 9.31
N SER A 244 -16.00 -29.65 9.83
CA SER A 244 -16.84 -29.66 11.03
C SER A 244 -16.12 -29.13 12.27
N SER A 245 -14.84 -29.50 12.45
CA SER A 245 -13.99 -28.95 13.53
C SER A 245 -13.80 -27.46 13.39
N LEU A 246 -13.38 -26.97 12.21
CA LEU A 246 -13.18 -25.54 11.96
C LEU A 246 -14.47 -24.72 12.10
N LEU A 247 -15.64 -25.29 11.80
CA LEU A 247 -16.93 -24.65 12.07
C LEU A 247 -17.28 -24.63 13.57
N ALA A 248 -16.87 -25.64 14.35
CA ALA A 248 -16.97 -25.61 15.80
C ALA A 248 -16.00 -24.58 16.42
N ASP A 249 -14.78 -24.44 15.89
CA ASP A 249 -13.81 -23.42 16.30
C ASP A 249 -14.38 -22.01 16.05
N ILE A 250 -14.92 -21.75 14.85
CA ILE A 250 -15.61 -20.49 14.51
C ILE A 250 -16.81 -20.24 15.45
N LYS A 251 -17.58 -21.28 15.80
CA LYS A 251 -18.69 -21.18 16.76
C LYS A 251 -18.20 -20.73 18.14
N ILE A 252 -17.08 -21.27 18.61
CA ILE A 252 -16.44 -20.92 19.89
C ILE A 252 -15.89 -19.49 19.86
N TRP A 253 -15.10 -19.13 18.83
CA TRP A 253 -14.48 -17.80 18.71
C TRP A 253 -15.50 -16.65 18.70
N TRP A 254 -16.68 -16.87 18.14
CA TRP A 254 -17.76 -15.88 18.06
C TRP A 254 -18.80 -16.00 19.19
N ASN A 255 -18.58 -16.90 20.15
CA ASN A 255 -19.46 -17.21 21.29
C ASN A 255 -20.92 -17.42 20.86
N LEU A 256 -21.13 -18.34 19.92
CA LEU A 256 -22.43 -18.57 19.28
C LEU A 256 -23.23 -19.68 19.97
N ASN A 257 -24.44 -19.33 20.41
CA ASN A 257 -25.40 -20.30 20.97
C ASN A 257 -26.12 -21.13 19.89
N SER A 258 -26.06 -20.73 18.62
CA SER A 258 -26.68 -21.45 17.50
C SER A 258 -26.07 -22.86 17.30
N PRO A 259 -26.78 -23.82 16.69
CA PRO A 259 -26.12 -24.99 16.12
C PRO A 259 -25.08 -24.57 15.07
N SER A 260 -24.09 -25.44 14.82
CA SER A 260 -23.20 -25.28 13.66
C SER A 260 -23.99 -25.61 12.37
N PRO A 261 -23.59 -25.08 11.19
CA PRO A 261 -24.26 -25.38 9.93
C PRO A 261 -24.36 -26.87 9.63
N ASN A 262 -25.52 -27.32 9.13
CA ASN A 262 -25.72 -28.70 8.63
C ASN A 262 -25.68 -28.81 7.09
N SER A 263 -25.69 -27.67 6.38
CA SER A 263 -25.65 -27.60 4.92
C SER A 263 -24.83 -26.39 4.43
N VAL A 264 -24.41 -26.41 3.17
CA VAL A 264 -23.77 -25.26 2.51
C VAL A 264 -24.68 -24.03 2.48
N ASN A 265 -26.01 -24.22 2.43
CA ASN A 265 -26.96 -23.12 2.49
C ASN A 265 -27.01 -22.52 3.91
N ASP A 266 -27.06 -23.38 4.94
CA ASP A 266 -27.03 -22.96 6.35
C ASP A 266 -25.73 -22.22 6.66
N LEU A 267 -24.58 -22.67 6.11
CA LEU A 267 -23.29 -22.01 6.27
C LEU A 267 -23.31 -20.59 5.72
N LEU A 268 -23.85 -20.38 4.51
CA LEU A 268 -23.86 -19.07 3.87
C LEU A 268 -24.95 -18.14 4.43
N LEU A 269 -25.96 -18.69 5.11
CA LEU A 269 -26.98 -17.93 5.84
C LEU A 269 -26.69 -17.79 7.35
N TRP A 270 -25.64 -18.43 7.88
CA TRP A 270 -25.41 -18.56 9.33
C TRP A 270 -25.36 -17.21 10.04
N GLY A 271 -24.71 -16.20 9.44
CA GLY A 271 -24.71 -14.85 10.02
C GLY A 271 -26.10 -14.28 10.26
N SER A 272 -27.05 -14.55 9.36
CA SER A 272 -28.45 -14.12 9.49
C SER A 272 -29.19 -14.80 10.66
N SER A 273 -28.73 -15.96 11.15
CA SER A 273 -29.30 -16.64 12.33
C SER A 273 -28.54 -16.38 13.64
N THR A 274 -27.41 -15.66 13.62
CA THR A 274 -26.68 -15.26 14.83
C THR A 274 -27.30 -14.09 15.60
N GLY A 275 -28.27 -13.38 15.01
CA GLY A 275 -28.77 -12.11 15.56
C GLY A 275 -27.75 -10.96 15.51
N PHE A 276 -26.65 -11.10 14.77
CA PHE A 276 -25.68 -10.01 14.57
C PHE A 276 -26.21 -9.00 13.56
N GLU A 277 -25.91 -7.72 13.78
CA GLU A 277 -26.26 -6.63 12.88
C GLU A 277 -25.05 -5.83 12.38
N GLY A 278 -25.25 -5.04 11.33
CA GLY A 278 -24.32 -4.03 10.84
C GLY A 278 -22.88 -4.55 10.65
N LYS A 279 -21.92 -3.92 11.32
CA LYS A 279 -20.51 -4.27 11.24
C LYS A 279 -20.19 -5.66 11.78
N LYS A 280 -20.91 -6.15 12.80
CA LYS A 280 -20.67 -7.47 13.40
C LYS A 280 -21.10 -8.59 12.44
N LEU A 281 -22.27 -8.42 11.81
CA LEU A 281 -22.76 -9.31 10.75
C LEU A 281 -21.81 -9.33 9.55
N LEU A 282 -21.35 -8.16 9.11
CA LEU A 282 -20.40 -8.03 8.01
C LEU A 282 -19.07 -8.75 8.30
N ALA A 283 -18.51 -8.56 9.51
CA ALA A 283 -17.27 -9.22 9.92
C ALA A 283 -17.44 -10.75 10.02
N PHE A 284 -18.53 -11.23 10.63
CA PHE A 284 -18.79 -12.66 10.73
C PHE A 284 -18.98 -13.31 9.34
N ASN A 285 -19.80 -12.72 8.46
CA ASN A 285 -19.95 -13.20 7.09
C ASN A 285 -18.62 -13.18 6.30
N THR A 286 -17.73 -12.21 6.59
CA THR A 286 -16.37 -12.16 6.02
C THR A 286 -15.55 -13.38 6.46
N VAL A 287 -15.63 -13.80 7.72
CA VAL A 287 -14.98 -15.05 8.22
C VAL A 287 -15.56 -16.29 7.54
N LEU A 288 -16.88 -16.38 7.35
CA LEU A 288 -17.50 -17.52 6.66
C LEU A 288 -17.08 -17.63 5.18
N PHE A 289 -16.94 -16.49 4.50
CA PHE A 289 -16.43 -16.45 3.12
C PHE A 289 -14.92 -16.78 3.07
N ALA A 290 -14.14 -16.36 4.07
CA ALA A 290 -12.74 -16.74 4.20
C ALA A 290 -12.55 -18.24 4.48
N PHE A 291 -13.37 -18.84 5.36
CA PHE A 291 -13.44 -20.28 5.59
C PHE A 291 -13.69 -21.04 4.27
N CYS A 292 -14.68 -20.61 3.48
CA CYS A 292 -14.93 -21.18 2.15
C CYS A 292 -13.71 -21.07 1.22
N TRP A 293 -12.94 -19.96 1.27
CA TRP A 293 -11.69 -19.87 0.51
C TRP A 293 -10.64 -20.88 1.01
N ILE A 294 -10.36 -20.90 2.31
CA ILE A 294 -9.30 -21.73 2.92
C ILE A 294 -9.54 -23.22 2.67
N ILE A 295 -10.78 -23.69 2.84
CA ILE A 295 -11.17 -25.08 2.56
C ILE A 295 -10.93 -25.42 1.08
N TRP A 296 -11.39 -24.56 0.15
CA TRP A 296 -11.24 -24.83 -1.28
C TRP A 296 -9.78 -24.82 -1.73
N ASP A 297 -9.01 -23.85 -1.24
CA ASP A 297 -7.60 -23.66 -1.54
C ASP A 297 -6.75 -24.84 -1.04
N TYR A 298 -6.91 -25.22 0.24
CA TYR A 298 -6.22 -26.37 0.82
C TYR A 298 -6.54 -27.69 0.11
N ARG A 299 -7.81 -27.90 -0.26
CA ARG A 299 -8.23 -29.06 -1.06
C ARG A 299 -7.50 -29.12 -2.40
N ASN A 300 -7.38 -27.99 -3.09
CA ASN A 300 -6.68 -27.94 -4.38
C ASN A 300 -5.16 -28.14 -4.19
N ASN A 301 -4.57 -27.54 -3.15
CA ASN A 301 -3.16 -27.73 -2.81
C ASN A 301 -2.82 -29.20 -2.49
N ARG A 302 -3.69 -29.92 -1.78
CA ARG A 302 -3.53 -31.38 -1.57
C ARG A 302 -3.59 -32.19 -2.87
N ILE A 303 -4.51 -31.87 -3.78
CA ILE A 303 -4.73 -32.65 -5.01
C ILE A 303 -3.65 -32.37 -6.06
N PHE A 304 -3.38 -31.11 -6.37
CA PHE A 304 -2.49 -30.73 -7.49
C PHE A 304 -1.03 -30.63 -7.06
N ASN A 305 -0.76 -30.12 -5.85
CA ASN A 305 0.61 -29.83 -5.39
C ASN A 305 1.16 -30.89 -4.40
N LYS A 306 0.34 -31.86 -3.98
CA LYS A 306 0.66 -32.96 -3.05
C LYS A 306 1.27 -32.52 -1.69
N LYS A 307 1.28 -31.23 -1.35
CA LYS A 307 1.84 -30.69 -0.10
C LYS A 307 0.95 -31.09 1.10
N SER A 308 1.45 -31.97 1.96
CA SER A 308 0.80 -32.37 3.22
C SER A 308 1.08 -31.36 4.35
N ALA A 309 0.60 -30.12 4.20
CA ALA A 309 0.73 -29.09 5.22
C ALA A 309 0.02 -29.47 6.54
N SER A 310 0.63 -29.12 7.67
CA SER A 310 0.03 -29.32 9.00
C SER A 310 -1.25 -28.50 9.18
N PHE A 311 -2.19 -28.99 10.00
CA PHE A 311 -3.41 -28.25 10.35
C PHE A 311 -3.11 -26.88 10.98
N VAL A 312 -2.05 -26.80 11.79
CA VAL A 312 -1.58 -25.54 12.41
C VAL A 312 -1.12 -24.52 11.37
N PHE A 313 -0.53 -24.96 10.26
CA PHE A 313 -0.07 -24.08 9.17
C PHE A 313 -1.24 -23.35 8.48
N LEU A 314 -2.46 -23.93 8.48
CA LEU A 314 -3.64 -23.32 7.87
C LEU A 314 -4.30 -22.25 8.75
N LEU A 315 -4.31 -22.46 10.07
CA LEU A 315 -4.71 -21.41 11.02
C LEU A 315 -3.76 -20.19 10.90
N ASN A 316 -2.47 -20.45 10.68
CA ASN A 316 -1.45 -19.45 10.40
C ASN A 316 -1.51 -18.83 8.97
N GLN A 317 -2.58 -19.07 8.19
CA GLN A 317 -2.87 -18.31 6.95
C GLN A 317 -3.94 -17.22 7.13
N LEU A 318 -4.74 -17.25 8.20
CA LEU A 318 -5.65 -16.14 8.56
C LEU A 318 -4.87 -14.94 9.15
N ARG A 319 -3.69 -15.21 9.68
CA ARG A 319 -2.75 -14.22 10.19
C ARG A 319 -1.46 -14.34 9.39
N ASN A 320 -1.12 -13.36 8.55
CA ASN A 320 0.28 -12.90 8.50
C ASN A 320 0.41 -11.47 7.90
N CYS A 321 1.45 -10.68 8.14
CA CYS A 321 2.85 -11.05 8.43
C CYS A 321 3.54 -10.09 9.46
N GLY A 322 4.79 -10.36 9.86
CA GLY A 322 5.82 -9.40 10.31
C GLY A 322 6.75 -8.96 9.19
N SER A 323 7.72 -8.06 9.38
CA SER A 323 8.44 -7.46 8.23
C SER A 323 9.95 -7.17 8.38
N GLY A 324 10.78 -8.03 8.98
CA GLY A 324 10.50 -9.43 9.32
C GLY A 324 10.03 -10.27 8.12
N ILE A 325 9.11 -11.21 8.40
CA ILE A 325 8.50 -12.17 7.46
C ILE A 325 7.64 -11.60 6.29
N GLY A 326 7.93 -10.38 5.80
CA GLY A 326 7.33 -9.77 4.61
C GLY A 326 6.01 -8.97 4.70
N ARG A 327 5.59 -8.40 5.84
CA ARG A 327 4.23 -7.81 6.05
C ARG A 327 3.96 -6.65 5.14
N VAL A 328 4.80 -5.62 5.23
CA VAL A 328 4.50 -4.37 4.55
C VAL A 328 4.61 -4.65 3.05
N THR A 329 5.52 -5.53 2.62
CA THR A 329 5.54 -6.10 1.26
C THR A 329 4.23 -6.80 0.88
N LYS A 330 3.84 -7.89 1.54
CA LYS A 330 2.69 -8.76 1.21
C LYS A 330 1.34 -8.03 1.26
N ASN A 331 1.10 -7.32 2.36
CA ASN A 331 -0.22 -6.73 2.65
C ASN A 331 -0.37 -5.32 2.07
N LEU A 332 0.71 -4.64 1.68
CA LEU A 332 0.68 -3.29 1.11
C LEU A 332 1.50 -3.18 -0.17
N LEU A 333 2.83 -3.16 -0.06
CA LEU A 333 3.73 -2.52 -1.00
C LEU A 333 3.84 -3.25 -2.35
N ILE A 334 3.74 -4.58 -2.37
CA ILE A 334 3.81 -5.36 -3.61
C ILE A 334 2.63 -5.08 -4.55
N ARG A 335 1.56 -4.43 -4.06
CA ARG A 335 0.42 -3.94 -4.86
C ARG A 335 0.66 -2.56 -5.50
N TYR A 336 1.78 -1.90 -5.16
CA TYR A 336 2.14 -0.54 -5.61
C TYR A 336 3.47 -0.47 -6.37
N PHE A 337 4.31 -1.51 -6.30
CA PHE A 337 5.61 -1.57 -6.97
C PHE A 337 5.81 -2.93 -7.63
N ASN A 338 6.26 -2.92 -8.89
CA ASN A 338 6.57 -4.13 -9.69
C ASN A 338 7.69 -4.99 -9.08
N GLU A 339 8.62 -4.35 -8.37
CA GLU A 339 9.76 -5.02 -7.76
C GLU A 339 10.02 -4.46 -6.37
N VAL A 340 10.09 -5.36 -5.38
CA VAL A 340 10.40 -5.05 -3.98
C VAL A 340 11.61 -5.89 -3.54
N ASP A 341 12.60 -5.23 -2.96
CA ASP A 341 13.69 -5.89 -2.25
C ASP A 341 13.45 -5.82 -0.75
N LEU A 342 13.92 -6.83 -0.01
CA LEU A 342 13.82 -6.91 1.46
C LEU A 342 15.21 -6.97 2.09
N LEU A 343 15.33 -6.34 3.25
CA LEU A 343 16.52 -6.38 4.11
C LEU A 343 16.09 -6.72 5.53
N GLU A 344 16.61 -7.82 6.07
CA GLU A 344 16.31 -8.33 7.41
C GLU A 344 17.54 -9.11 7.90
N PRO A 345 18.25 -8.66 8.96
CA PRO A 345 19.41 -9.38 9.50
C PRO A 345 19.07 -10.73 10.16
N VAL A 346 17.81 -10.98 10.53
CA VAL A 346 17.38 -12.19 11.21
C VAL A 346 17.00 -13.27 10.19
N SER A 347 17.84 -14.29 10.02
CA SER A 347 17.74 -15.23 8.90
C SER A 347 16.42 -15.99 8.82
N HIS A 348 15.89 -16.51 9.93
CA HIS A 348 14.60 -17.24 9.89
C HIS A 348 13.41 -16.33 9.60
N PHE A 349 13.49 -15.03 9.92
CA PHE A 349 12.51 -14.05 9.47
C PHE A 349 12.62 -13.80 7.97
N LEU A 350 13.84 -13.70 7.42
CA LEU A 350 14.06 -13.54 5.98
C LEU A 350 13.60 -14.79 5.19
N ASP A 351 13.81 -16.00 5.72
CA ASP A 351 13.37 -17.24 5.09
C ASP A 351 11.84 -17.38 5.13
N ALA A 352 11.21 -17.10 6.27
CA ALA A 352 9.76 -16.99 6.34
C ALA A 352 9.19 -15.83 5.50
N ALA A 353 9.99 -14.79 5.18
CA ALA A 353 9.63 -13.78 4.18
C ALA A 353 9.69 -14.34 2.74
N ARG A 354 10.69 -15.15 2.40
CA ARG A 354 10.78 -15.86 1.10
C ARG A 354 9.56 -16.75 0.90
N GLU A 355 9.17 -17.53 1.91
CA GLU A 355 7.96 -18.35 1.86
C GLU A 355 6.70 -17.49 1.73
N ASN A 356 6.54 -16.47 2.58
CA ASN A 356 5.35 -15.61 2.54
C ASN A 356 5.18 -14.87 1.21
N LEU A 357 6.28 -14.49 0.56
CA LEU A 357 6.33 -13.71 -0.68
C LEU A 357 6.64 -14.57 -1.92
N ALA A 358 6.62 -15.89 -1.81
CA ALA A 358 6.66 -16.78 -2.96
C ALA A 358 5.46 -16.51 -3.89
N PRO A 359 5.61 -16.61 -5.23
CA PRO A 359 4.53 -16.26 -6.17
C PRO A 359 3.21 -16.99 -5.91
N GLU A 360 3.23 -18.25 -5.46
CA GLU A 360 1.99 -18.98 -5.11
C GLU A 360 1.22 -18.40 -3.90
N ASN A 361 1.91 -17.63 -3.05
CA ASN A 361 1.37 -17.04 -1.82
C ASN A 361 1.01 -15.55 -1.98
N LEU A 362 1.14 -15.01 -3.20
CA LEU A 362 0.88 -13.62 -3.57
C LEU A 362 -0.38 -13.49 -4.43
N LEU A 363 -1.09 -12.37 -4.27
CA LEU A 363 -2.36 -12.09 -4.96
C LEU A 363 -2.24 -10.90 -5.93
N VAL A 364 -1.17 -10.90 -6.72
CA VAL A 364 -0.82 -9.88 -7.73
C VAL A 364 -0.43 -10.58 -9.05
N SER A 365 -0.30 -9.82 -10.15
CA SER A 365 0.18 -10.35 -11.43
C SER A 365 1.67 -10.70 -11.39
N GLU A 366 2.14 -11.50 -12.36
CA GLU A 366 3.56 -11.87 -12.52
C GLU A 366 4.50 -10.65 -12.71
N GLU A 367 3.95 -9.47 -13.01
CA GLU A 367 4.67 -8.20 -13.08
C GLU A 367 5.08 -7.64 -11.69
N HIS A 368 4.59 -8.23 -10.60
CA HIS A 368 4.83 -7.80 -9.21
C HIS A 368 5.51 -8.92 -8.40
N LYS A 369 6.78 -8.71 -8.03
CA LYS A 369 7.61 -9.70 -7.32
C LYS A 369 8.37 -9.11 -6.13
N ALA A 370 8.62 -9.95 -5.13
CA ALA A 370 9.74 -9.77 -4.21
C ALA A 370 10.99 -10.37 -4.90
N ALA A 371 12.02 -9.57 -5.13
CA ALA A 371 13.15 -9.97 -5.97
C ALA A 371 14.41 -10.33 -5.19
N ASN A 372 14.91 -9.43 -4.34
CA ASN A 372 16.13 -9.65 -3.58
C ASN A 372 15.85 -9.65 -2.07
N PHE A 373 16.59 -10.49 -1.36
CA PHE A 373 16.40 -10.78 0.06
C PHE A 373 17.77 -10.75 0.73
N TYR A 374 18.10 -9.62 1.33
CA TYR A 374 19.42 -9.32 1.89
C TYR A 374 19.46 -9.65 3.39
N CYS A 375 20.32 -10.60 3.78
CA CYS A 375 20.54 -10.97 5.18
C CYS A 375 21.72 -10.19 5.78
N THR A 376 21.55 -8.89 6.00
CA THR A 376 22.61 -8.01 6.54
C THR A 376 21.98 -6.83 7.30
N PRO A 377 22.58 -6.33 8.38
CA PRO A 377 21.96 -5.32 9.24
C PRO A 377 22.10 -3.89 8.71
N LEU A 378 21.20 -3.01 9.18
CA LEU A 378 21.07 -1.63 8.68
C LEU A 378 22.35 -0.78 8.82
N GLN A 379 23.16 -0.97 9.86
CA GLN A 379 24.40 -0.20 10.04
C GLN A 379 25.46 -0.52 8.99
N GLU A 380 25.42 -1.70 8.36
CA GLU A 380 26.35 -2.14 7.31
C GLU A 380 25.77 -1.99 5.89
N PHE A 381 24.46 -2.17 5.71
CA PHE A 381 23.83 -2.19 4.39
C PHE A 381 24.04 -0.90 3.57
N SER A 382 24.29 -1.06 2.28
CA SER A 382 24.43 0.02 1.30
C SER A 382 23.69 -0.34 0.01
N PRO A 383 22.64 0.39 -0.40
CA PRO A 383 21.88 0.07 -1.62
C PRO A 383 22.62 0.49 -2.89
N ASP A 384 22.39 -0.24 -3.99
CA ASP A 384 22.87 0.14 -5.33
C ASP A 384 22.36 1.54 -5.72
N ALA A 385 23.22 2.36 -6.32
CA ALA A 385 22.90 3.73 -6.65
C ALA A 385 21.72 3.86 -7.64
N GLY A 386 20.76 4.74 -7.35
CA GLY A 386 19.61 5.01 -8.23
C GLY A 386 18.64 3.84 -8.42
N ARG A 387 18.64 2.84 -7.54
CA ARG A 387 17.82 1.62 -7.65
C ARG A 387 16.35 1.84 -7.24
N TYR A 388 16.10 2.65 -6.22
CA TYR A 388 14.81 2.70 -5.52
C TYR A 388 14.02 3.97 -5.77
N ASP A 389 12.74 3.82 -6.13
CA ASP A 389 11.78 4.91 -6.23
C ASP A 389 11.30 5.34 -4.83
N VAL A 390 11.23 4.38 -3.89
CA VAL A 390 10.92 4.58 -2.47
C VAL A 390 11.80 3.66 -1.62
N ILE A 391 12.14 4.08 -0.41
CA ILE A 391 12.73 3.22 0.64
C ILE A 391 11.79 3.28 1.86
N TRP A 392 11.11 2.18 2.17
CA TRP A 392 10.21 2.07 3.33
C TRP A 392 10.97 1.50 4.54
N ILE A 393 10.72 2.07 5.71
CA ILE A 393 11.41 1.76 6.97
C ILE A 393 10.36 1.71 8.06
N GLN A 394 10.16 0.57 8.71
CA GLN A 394 9.13 0.42 9.75
C GLN A 394 9.58 -0.46 10.92
N TRP A 395 9.52 0.09 12.14
CA TRP A 395 9.90 -0.59 13.38
C TRP A 395 11.24 -1.31 13.27
N CYS A 396 12.31 -0.53 13.06
CA CYS A 396 13.67 -1.06 12.97
C CYS A 396 14.77 -0.01 13.17
N ILE A 397 14.47 1.27 12.92
CA ILE A 397 15.47 2.34 13.10
C ILE A 397 15.76 2.62 14.58
N GLY A 398 14.92 2.09 15.48
CA GLY A 398 15.17 2.00 16.92
C GLY A 398 16.40 1.16 17.28
N HIS A 399 16.82 0.15 16.49
CA HIS A 399 18.04 -0.61 16.80
C HIS A 399 19.33 0.10 16.39
N LEU A 400 19.26 1.19 15.60
CA LEU A 400 20.44 1.96 15.23
C LEU A 400 20.82 2.98 16.31
N ALA A 401 22.09 2.96 16.72
CA ALA A 401 22.72 4.09 17.39
C ALA A 401 22.68 5.35 16.50
N ASP A 402 22.74 6.53 17.10
CA ASP A 402 22.49 7.81 16.42
C ASP A 402 23.42 8.09 15.22
N ASP A 403 24.70 7.79 15.33
CA ASP A 403 25.64 8.00 14.23
C ASP A 403 25.53 6.94 13.14
N ASP A 404 25.04 5.74 13.47
CA ASP A 404 24.70 4.70 12.49
C ASP A 404 23.37 4.97 11.81
N PHE A 405 22.40 5.59 12.48
CA PHE A 405 21.19 6.17 11.87
C PHE A 405 21.59 7.21 10.81
N VAL A 406 22.44 8.17 11.20
CA VAL A 406 22.90 9.24 10.30
C VAL A 406 23.74 8.67 9.16
N SER A 407 24.59 7.68 9.42
CA SER A 407 25.41 7.01 8.40
C SER A 407 24.58 6.17 7.44
N PHE A 408 23.61 5.40 7.95
CA PHE A 408 22.64 4.65 7.15
C PHE A 408 21.90 5.57 6.18
N PHE A 409 21.28 6.67 6.65
CA PHE A 409 20.57 7.59 5.75
C PHE A 409 21.51 8.33 4.78
N LYS A 410 22.77 8.59 5.16
CA LYS A 410 23.78 9.12 4.22
C LYS A 410 24.07 8.14 3.07
N ARG A 411 24.25 6.84 3.34
CA ARG A 411 24.43 5.80 2.31
C ARG A 411 23.15 5.56 1.52
N ALA A 412 22.01 5.41 2.20
CA ALA A 412 20.74 5.05 1.58
C ALA A 412 20.20 6.12 0.63
N LYS A 413 20.58 7.40 0.80
CA LYS A 413 20.28 8.47 -0.17
C LYS A 413 20.87 8.20 -1.56
N ALA A 414 22.02 7.54 -1.67
CA ALA A 414 22.59 7.17 -2.97
C ALA A 414 21.71 6.16 -3.72
N GLY A 415 21.00 5.30 -2.99
CA GLY A 415 20.09 4.30 -3.55
C GLY A 415 18.76 4.87 -4.08
N LEU A 416 18.44 6.14 -3.80
CA LEU A 416 17.23 6.77 -4.34
C LEU A 416 17.42 7.22 -5.78
N LYS A 417 16.38 7.02 -6.59
CA LYS A 417 16.21 7.65 -7.91
C LYS A 417 15.95 9.15 -7.79
N PRO A 418 16.15 9.93 -8.87
CA PRO A 418 15.68 11.31 -8.94
C PRO A 418 14.19 11.42 -8.60
N GLY A 419 13.84 12.23 -7.59
CA GLY A 419 12.47 12.37 -7.08
C GLY A 419 12.01 11.27 -6.10
N GLY A 420 12.86 10.29 -5.80
CA GLY A 420 12.58 9.24 -4.82
C GLY A 420 12.59 9.75 -3.37
N PHE A 421 11.98 8.98 -2.47
CA PHE A 421 11.80 9.38 -1.07
C PHE A 421 11.85 8.20 -0.08
N PHE A 422 12.10 8.51 1.19
CA PHE A 422 11.95 7.54 2.28
C PHE A 422 10.55 7.64 2.89
N VAL A 423 10.03 6.52 3.38
CA VAL A 423 8.97 6.51 4.39
C VAL A 423 9.53 5.87 5.66
N LEU A 424 9.66 6.63 6.74
CA LEU A 424 9.93 6.08 8.07
C LEU A 424 8.60 5.99 8.84
N LYS A 425 8.30 4.83 9.43
CA LYS A 425 7.15 4.60 10.31
C LYS A 425 7.63 4.01 11.63
N GLU A 426 7.52 4.77 12.71
CA GLU A 426 8.19 4.40 13.96
C GLU A 426 7.40 4.81 15.21
N ASN A 427 7.69 4.11 16.31
CA ASN A 427 7.16 4.41 17.64
C ASN A 427 7.66 5.78 18.14
N LEU A 428 6.83 6.51 18.90
CA LEU A 428 7.19 7.82 19.48
C LEU A 428 7.18 7.82 21.01
N ALA A 429 8.33 8.18 21.59
CA ALA A 429 8.39 8.60 22.98
C ALA A 429 7.68 9.96 23.16
N ARG A 430 7.01 10.14 24.29
CA ARG A 430 6.28 11.37 24.64
C ARG A 430 7.20 12.59 24.78
N SER A 431 8.42 12.36 25.25
CA SER A 431 9.51 13.32 25.40
C SER A 431 10.83 12.56 25.35
N GLY A 432 11.93 13.23 24.97
CA GLY A 432 13.28 12.63 24.99
C GLY A 432 13.33 11.31 24.23
N PHE A 433 13.65 10.23 24.95
CA PHE A 433 13.69 8.86 24.47
C PHE A 433 13.36 7.83 25.57
N VAL A 434 13.02 6.62 25.15
CA VAL A 434 12.95 5.42 26.00
C VAL A 434 13.90 4.37 25.41
N LEU A 435 14.79 3.83 26.24
CA LEU A 435 15.70 2.73 25.92
C LEU A 435 15.07 1.38 26.31
N ASP A 436 14.98 0.45 25.38
CA ASP A 436 14.58 -0.92 25.66
C ASP A 436 15.82 -1.78 25.94
N ASN A 437 15.82 -2.47 27.09
CA ASN A 437 16.93 -3.35 27.47
C ASN A 437 16.77 -4.81 27.02
N GLU A 438 15.57 -5.25 26.65
CA GLU A 438 15.33 -6.62 26.17
C GLU A 438 15.73 -6.75 24.70
N ASP A 439 15.15 -5.93 23.82
CA ASP A 439 15.36 -6.00 22.37
C ASP A 439 16.50 -5.10 21.86
N LYS A 440 17.11 -4.33 22.76
CA LYS A 440 18.14 -3.31 22.49
C LYS A 440 17.73 -2.40 21.33
N SER A 441 16.67 -1.63 21.58
CA SER A 441 16.17 -0.55 20.75
C SER A 441 16.02 0.76 21.53
N ILE A 442 15.86 1.87 20.81
CA ILE A 442 15.48 3.17 21.36
C ILE A 442 14.23 3.70 20.67
N THR A 443 13.17 3.92 21.46
CA THR A 443 11.99 4.67 21.03
C THR A 443 12.26 6.16 21.24
N ARG A 444 12.39 6.93 20.15
CA ARG A 444 12.74 8.36 20.16
C ARG A 444 11.49 9.24 20.09
N SER A 445 11.56 10.49 20.56
CA SER A 445 10.45 11.45 20.42
C SER A 445 10.45 12.15 19.05
N ASP A 446 9.31 12.76 18.67
CA ASP A 446 9.16 13.50 17.40
C ASP A 446 10.14 14.68 17.24
N VAL A 447 10.59 15.27 18.36
CA VAL A 447 11.64 16.32 18.36
C VAL A 447 13.01 15.71 18.06
N TYR A 448 13.36 14.61 18.74
CA TYR A 448 14.60 13.85 18.53
C TYR A 448 14.70 13.36 17.07
N PHE A 449 13.64 12.77 16.53
CA PHE A 449 13.59 12.37 15.11
C PHE A 449 13.85 13.53 14.14
N LYS A 450 13.31 14.73 14.42
CA LYS A 450 13.53 15.93 13.58
C LYS A 450 14.98 16.42 13.61
N GLU A 451 15.63 16.36 14.76
CA GLU A 451 17.06 16.66 14.88
C GLU A 451 17.90 15.64 14.08
N LEU A 452 17.58 14.35 14.21
CA LEU A 452 18.23 13.29 13.43
C LEU A 452 18.02 13.45 11.91
N PHE A 453 16.82 13.80 11.43
CA PHE A 453 16.60 14.10 10.01
C PHE A 453 17.44 15.30 9.54
N THR A 454 17.61 16.30 10.41
CA THR A 454 18.46 17.47 10.14
C THR A 454 19.94 17.08 10.04
N ARG A 455 20.46 16.26 10.98
CA ARG A 455 21.80 15.62 10.91
C ARG A 455 21.99 14.75 9.67
N CYS A 456 20.92 14.12 9.17
CA CYS A 456 20.92 13.35 7.92
C CYS A 456 20.89 14.23 6.65
N GLY A 457 20.55 15.52 6.74
CA GLY A 457 20.19 16.35 5.59
C GLY A 457 18.98 15.78 4.86
N LEU A 458 17.85 15.63 5.56
CA LEU A 458 16.57 15.15 5.07
C LEU A 458 15.43 16.10 5.43
N ASN A 459 14.56 16.37 4.46
CA ASN A 459 13.41 17.26 4.58
C ASN A 459 12.13 16.46 4.79
N ILE A 460 11.34 16.79 5.83
CA ILE A 460 9.99 16.24 6.01
C ILE A 460 9.08 16.81 4.92
N TYR A 461 8.65 15.95 4.00
CA TYR A 461 7.65 16.26 2.98
C TYR A 461 6.22 16.17 3.54
N LYS A 462 5.93 15.12 4.32
CA LYS A 462 4.59 14.88 4.88
C LYS A 462 4.67 14.05 6.16
N LEU A 463 3.71 14.27 7.07
CA LEU A 463 3.52 13.51 8.30
C LEU A 463 2.14 12.87 8.32
N LYS A 464 2.02 11.73 9.00
CA LYS A 464 0.72 11.15 9.36
C LYS A 464 0.83 10.25 10.58
N ASP A 465 -0.05 10.44 11.55
CA ASP A 465 -0.16 9.55 12.71
C ASP A 465 -0.90 8.25 12.34
N GLN A 466 -0.50 7.15 12.98
CA GLN A 466 -1.27 5.92 13.05
C GLN A 466 -2.62 6.16 13.77
N LYS A 467 -3.64 5.36 13.44
CA LYS A 467 -4.97 5.38 14.07
C LYS A 467 -5.50 3.95 14.27
N GLY A 468 -6.38 3.77 15.25
CA GLY A 468 -6.95 2.45 15.56
C GLY A 468 -5.95 1.46 16.17
N PHE A 469 -4.92 1.97 16.86
CA PHE A 469 -4.13 1.18 17.81
C PHE A 469 -4.73 1.36 19.22
N PRO A 470 -4.49 0.42 20.15
CA PRO A 470 -4.81 0.61 21.57
C PRO A 470 -4.06 1.80 22.18
N ASP A 471 -4.64 2.42 23.22
CA ASP A 471 -4.10 3.64 23.86
C ASP A 471 -2.92 3.34 24.81
N GLU A 472 -2.72 2.07 25.19
CA GLU A 472 -1.58 1.58 25.97
C GLU A 472 -0.28 1.45 25.15
N LEU A 473 -0.35 1.52 23.82
CA LEU A 473 0.83 1.50 22.94
C LEU A 473 1.38 2.92 22.70
N PHE A 474 2.68 3.03 22.41
CA PHE A 474 3.25 4.31 21.99
C PHE A 474 2.55 4.83 20.71
N PRO A 475 2.33 6.15 20.58
CA PRO A 475 1.87 6.74 19.33
C PRO A 475 2.85 6.42 18.18
N VAL A 476 2.35 5.89 17.07
CA VAL A 476 3.17 5.59 15.89
C VAL A 476 3.00 6.67 14.83
N ARG A 477 4.10 7.16 14.26
CA ARG A 477 4.08 8.23 13.23
C ARG A 477 4.82 7.82 11.97
N MET A 478 4.23 8.17 10.82
CA MET A 478 4.82 8.08 9.50
C MET A 478 5.38 9.44 9.07
N TYR A 479 6.60 9.41 8.53
CA TYR A 479 7.35 10.53 7.99
C TYR A 479 7.71 10.21 6.53
N ALA A 480 7.24 11.02 5.59
CA ALA A 480 7.79 11.04 4.24
C ALA A 480 9.00 11.98 4.23
N LEU A 481 10.19 11.45 3.97
CA LEU A 481 11.46 12.19 4.04
C LEU A 481 12.11 12.26 2.66
N THR A 482 12.68 13.41 2.33
CA THR A 482 13.17 13.72 0.98
C THR A 482 14.57 14.34 1.05
N PRO A 483 15.52 13.97 0.16
CA PRO A 483 16.85 14.56 0.16
C PRO A 483 16.80 16.04 -0.24
N ASP A 484 16.09 16.36 -1.32
CA ASP A 484 15.95 17.72 -1.84
C ASP A 484 14.89 18.53 -1.10
N THR A 485 15.11 19.84 -0.98
CA THR A 485 14.07 20.78 -0.58
C THR A 485 13.04 20.90 -1.71
N TRP A 486 11.88 20.27 -1.57
CA TRP A 486 10.79 20.33 -2.56
C TRP A 486 10.26 21.75 -2.75
N LYS A 487 10.84 22.48 -3.71
CA LYS A 487 10.26 23.71 -4.26
C LYS A 487 8.89 23.35 -4.82
N ARG A 488 7.81 23.85 -4.20
CA ARG A 488 6.48 23.80 -4.80
C ARG A 488 6.57 24.48 -6.16
N VAL A 489 6.50 23.71 -7.24
CA VAL A 489 6.23 24.26 -8.58
C VAL A 489 4.90 25.00 -8.42
N GLY A 490 4.95 26.32 -8.58
CA GLY A 490 3.82 27.17 -8.31
C GLY A 490 2.72 26.92 -9.34
N ILE A 491 1.79 26.01 -9.04
CA ILE A 491 0.46 26.02 -9.65
C ILE A 491 -0.17 27.34 -9.23
N SER A 492 0.05 28.36 -10.06
CA SER A 492 -0.50 29.68 -9.89
C SER A 492 -2.01 29.53 -9.86
N ARG A 493 -2.61 29.68 -8.67
CA ARG A 493 -4.08 29.74 -8.54
C ARG A 493 -4.56 30.79 -9.55
N PRO A 494 -5.35 30.43 -10.57
CA PRO A 494 -5.90 31.44 -11.46
C PRO A 494 -6.70 32.40 -10.60
N LYS A 495 -6.39 33.70 -10.69
CA LYS A 495 -7.10 34.73 -9.92
C LYS A 495 -8.60 34.57 -10.21
N ARG A 496 -9.41 34.42 -9.15
CA ARG A 496 -10.88 34.51 -9.27
C ARG A 496 -11.25 35.95 -9.63
N HIS A 497 -11.12 36.31 -10.89
CA HIS A 497 -11.82 37.46 -11.45
C HIS A 497 -13.30 37.11 -11.48
N ALA A 498 -14.03 37.65 -10.51
CA ALA A 498 -15.47 37.67 -10.59
C ALA A 498 -15.86 38.62 -11.73
N ASN A 499 -16.58 38.10 -12.73
CA ASN A 499 -17.38 38.92 -13.62
C ASN A 499 -18.60 38.11 -14.09
N ARG A 500 -19.72 38.82 -14.25
CA ARG A 500 -20.99 38.29 -14.80
C ARG A 500 -21.00 38.47 -16.33
N PRO A 501 -21.98 37.91 -17.07
CA PRO A 501 -21.73 37.48 -18.45
C PRO A 501 -21.64 38.63 -19.46
N GLY A 502 -20.85 38.41 -20.51
CA GLY A 502 -20.70 39.30 -21.65
C GLY A 502 -20.28 38.53 -22.91
N SER A 503 -20.75 39.03 -24.06
CA SER A 503 -20.60 38.61 -25.46
C SER A 503 -19.53 37.56 -25.85
N SER A 504 -19.94 36.75 -26.83
CA SER A 504 -19.17 35.79 -27.63
C SER A 504 -17.97 36.35 -28.42
N ARG A 505 -17.23 35.41 -29.05
CA ARG A 505 -16.14 35.55 -30.05
C ARG A 505 -14.73 35.86 -29.53
N LEU A 506 -13.93 34.80 -29.42
CA LEU A 506 -12.79 34.57 -30.32
C LEU A 506 -12.54 33.06 -30.41
N CYS A 507 -11.98 32.58 -31.52
CA CYS A 507 -12.01 31.16 -31.90
C CYS A 507 -10.67 30.68 -32.48
N VAL A 508 -10.41 29.37 -32.36
CA VAL A 508 -9.51 28.55 -33.20
C VAL A 508 -8.10 29.10 -33.49
N ASP A 509 -7.09 28.52 -32.81
CA ASP A 509 -5.70 28.51 -33.31
C ASP A 509 -4.93 27.20 -32.99
N TYR A 510 -5.57 26.20 -32.35
CA TYR A 510 -4.88 24.98 -31.85
C TYR A 510 -5.29 23.66 -32.54
N ILE A 511 -6.08 23.71 -33.64
CA ILE A 511 -6.60 22.49 -34.31
C ILE A 511 -6.42 22.53 -35.84
N LEU A 512 -5.27 23.02 -36.33
CA LEU A 512 -4.85 22.87 -37.74
C LEU A 512 -3.35 22.55 -37.85
N GLY A 513 -2.92 21.44 -37.24
CA GLY A 513 -1.50 21.16 -37.07
C GLY A 513 -1.09 19.69 -36.97
N ASN A 514 -1.64 18.79 -37.80
CA ASN A 514 -0.96 17.56 -38.31
C ASN A 514 -1.89 16.66 -39.15
N LEU A 515 -1.98 16.91 -40.47
CA LEU A 515 -2.40 15.92 -41.47
C LEU A 515 -2.11 16.43 -42.89
N LYS A 516 -0.98 16.00 -43.48
CA LYS A 516 -0.63 16.23 -44.90
C LYS A 516 -0.29 14.91 -45.58
N LEU A 517 -1.32 14.13 -45.92
CA LEU A 517 -1.19 13.06 -46.91
C LEU A 517 -1.18 13.65 -48.32
N LYS A 518 -0.24 13.20 -49.16
CA LYS A 518 -0.13 13.63 -50.56
C LYS A 518 -1.14 12.87 -51.43
N ILE A 519 -2.12 13.57 -51.98
CA ILE A 519 -2.82 13.14 -53.21
C ILE A 519 -2.92 14.36 -54.14
N ARG A 520 -2.55 14.20 -55.41
CA ARG A 520 -2.79 15.18 -56.49
C ARG A 520 -4.02 14.75 -57.29
N PRO A 521 -4.86 15.70 -57.71
CA PRO A 521 -5.48 15.63 -59.03
C PRO A 521 -5.00 16.76 -59.97
N SER A 522 -5.46 16.71 -61.22
CA SER A 522 -5.07 17.56 -62.35
C SER A 522 -6.08 18.68 -62.68
N GLU A 523 -5.60 19.68 -63.40
CA GLU A 523 -6.26 20.54 -64.43
C GLU A 523 -7.80 20.69 -64.41
N THR A 524 -8.33 21.92 -64.45
CA THR A 524 -8.64 22.55 -65.77
C THR A 524 -8.83 24.10 -65.72
N LYS A 525 -8.79 24.74 -66.90
CA LYS A 525 -9.13 26.16 -67.21
C LYS A 525 -10.62 26.25 -67.67
N PRO A 526 -11.24 27.41 -68.03
CA PRO A 526 -10.76 28.81 -68.23
C PRO A 526 -11.61 29.90 -67.49
N GLY A 527 -11.45 31.24 -67.64
CA GLY A 527 -10.44 32.10 -68.30
C GLY A 527 -10.95 33.55 -68.59
N HIS A 528 -10.06 34.46 -69.04
CA HIS A 528 -10.30 35.87 -69.53
C HIS A 528 -10.95 36.89 -68.55
N LYS A 529 -10.54 38.16 -68.39
CA LYS A 529 -9.78 39.18 -69.19
C LYS A 529 -8.81 39.99 -68.26
N MET A 530 -7.64 40.50 -68.69
CA MET A 530 -7.36 41.88 -69.21
C MET A 530 -8.14 43.03 -68.49
N ARG A 531 -7.61 44.22 -68.15
CA ARG A 531 -6.33 44.98 -68.37
C ARG A 531 -6.36 46.22 -67.38
N THR A 532 -5.38 47.12 -67.12
CA THR A 532 -4.04 47.50 -67.65
C THR A 532 -3.16 48.23 -66.58
N LYS A 533 -1.97 48.73 -66.98
CA LYS A 533 -1.10 49.84 -66.47
C LYS A 533 -1.82 51.02 -65.74
N GLY A 534 -1.21 51.83 -64.85
CA GLY A 534 0.18 51.91 -64.33
C GLY A 534 0.96 53.18 -64.76
N PHE A 535 1.69 53.86 -63.85
CA PHE A 535 2.72 54.90 -64.14
C PHE A 535 3.67 55.19 -62.93
N GLU A 536 4.86 55.75 -63.21
CA GLU A 536 5.95 56.18 -62.30
C GLU A 536 6.04 57.74 -62.25
N PRO A 537 6.92 58.48 -61.50
CA PRO A 537 8.40 58.26 -61.37
C PRO A 537 9.18 58.74 -60.09
N GLY A 538 10.38 58.16 -59.88
CA GLY A 538 11.60 58.81 -59.33
C GLY A 538 11.73 59.13 -57.81
N VAL A 539 12.91 59.50 -57.27
CA VAL A 539 14.31 59.55 -57.78
C VAL A 539 15.34 59.70 -56.61
N ASN A 540 16.61 59.27 -56.80
CA ASN A 540 17.85 59.50 -56.00
C ASN A 540 18.08 58.80 -54.62
N GLY A 541 19.34 58.32 -54.41
CA GLY A 541 19.91 57.97 -53.08
C GLY A 541 20.89 56.78 -53.02
N ILE A 542 22.21 57.01 -53.10
CA ILE A 542 23.31 56.01 -52.93
C ILE A 542 24.59 56.75 -52.45
N PRO A 543 25.72 56.10 -52.02
CA PRO A 543 25.96 54.70 -51.63
C PRO A 543 26.82 54.53 -50.33
N SER A 544 27.08 53.26 -49.92
CA SER A 544 28.31 52.69 -49.27
C SER A 544 27.99 51.66 -48.16
N LYS A 545 28.77 50.60 -47.90
CA LYS A 545 29.93 49.97 -48.60
C LYS A 545 29.98 48.46 -48.27
N SER A 546 30.55 47.64 -49.15
CA SER A 546 30.96 46.22 -48.96
C SER A 546 32.33 46.11 -48.23
N PRO A 547 33.02 44.95 -48.00
CA PRO A 547 32.86 43.52 -48.41
C PRO A 547 32.63 42.51 -47.23
N ARG A 548 32.16 41.25 -47.37
CA ARG A 548 32.69 39.99 -48.02
C ARG A 548 34.03 39.47 -47.40
N PRO A 549 34.45 38.19 -47.60
CA PRO A 549 33.69 36.91 -47.79
C PRO A 549 34.37 35.62 -47.21
N TYR A 550 33.71 34.45 -47.39
CA TYR A 550 34.27 33.06 -47.42
C TYR A 550 34.93 32.51 -46.13
N ARG A 551 34.99 31.19 -45.91
CA ARG A 551 34.65 30.03 -46.77
C ARG A 551 33.44 29.24 -46.27
#